data_AF-A0A9W6PFE2-F1
#
_entry.id   AF-A0A9W6PFE2-F1
#
_cell.length_a   1.000
_cell.length_b   1.000
_cell.length_c   1.000
_cell.angle_alpha   90.00
_cell.angle_beta   90.00
_cell.angle_gamma   90.00
#
_symmetry.space_group_name_H-M   'P 1'
#
loop_
_entity.id
_entity.type
_entity.pdbx_description
1 polymer ?
#
loop_
_entity_poly.entity_id
_entity_poly.type
_entity_poly.pdbx_seq_one_letter_code
_entity_poly.pdbx_strand_id
1 'polypeptide(L)'
;MRFLLAPKVGRRQLPVKSPLRYSCFAPLSGEGIKMHEELERVAGVAVPIERAKAAIALMADYQNRVVELSRVRREAIEEASASGMSQTEIAALLGVSRGRVGQLASAGPAPERAFFGLGPMTVALGGKYEAGKSPDQNPSEVVTREDLKNYEHLRKLFAGLKLDSDYEVVPPSGIVNLNREHLVVVCGPRLSPIIAQVLEGDDNLRFRKDRAWHLVDLRTETEHRSPLDEGGTAGDVGYLARLPRLDGKGTFLYIAGIHSIGANGVVHYLENHLGELYRDVRTKRFSTLISCRYDPETLDVLESTRITPIYRHEG
;
A
#
# COMPACT_ATOMS: atom_id res chain seq x y z
N MET A 1 36.09 -32.65 -70.23
CA MET A 1 35.37 -32.67 -68.95
C MET A 1 34.55 -31.39 -68.83
N ARG A 2 33.24 -31.48 -69.09
CA ARG A 2 32.26 -30.38 -68.97
C ARG A 2 31.62 -30.46 -67.59
N PHE A 3 31.67 -29.39 -66.80
CA PHE A 3 30.89 -29.25 -65.59
C PHE A 3 29.48 -28.74 -65.93
N LEU A 4 28.48 -29.51 -65.51
CA LEU A 4 27.05 -29.26 -65.65
C LEU A 4 26.50 -28.59 -64.38
N LEU A 5 25.55 -27.68 -64.60
CA LEU A 5 24.76 -26.93 -63.62
C LEU A 5 23.82 -27.82 -62.80
N ALA A 6 23.54 -27.40 -61.56
CA ALA A 6 22.46 -27.90 -60.69
C ALA A 6 21.99 -26.77 -59.73
N PRO A 7 20.73 -26.79 -59.20
CA PRO A 7 19.84 -25.64 -59.27
C PRO A 7 19.55 -24.89 -57.95
N LYS A 8 18.96 -23.69 -58.11
CA LYS A 8 18.40 -22.81 -57.07
C LYS A 8 17.29 -23.51 -56.27
N VAL A 9 17.37 -23.47 -54.93
CA VAL A 9 16.28 -23.81 -54.01
C VAL A 9 15.78 -22.53 -53.33
N GLY A 10 14.47 -22.32 -53.39
CA GLY A 10 13.78 -21.09 -53.03
C GLY A 10 13.72 -20.79 -51.53
N ARG A 11 13.83 -19.49 -51.21
CA ARG A 11 13.48 -18.94 -49.90
C ARG A 11 11.97 -19.03 -49.70
N ARG A 12 11.53 -19.76 -48.67
CA ARG A 12 10.15 -19.70 -48.17
C ARG A 12 9.90 -18.30 -47.63
N GLN A 13 8.96 -17.58 -48.25
CA GLN A 13 8.35 -16.38 -47.67
C GLN A 13 7.46 -16.82 -46.50
N LEU A 14 7.74 -16.27 -45.31
CA LEU A 14 6.80 -16.30 -44.19
C LEU A 14 5.66 -15.30 -44.49
N PRO A 15 4.40 -15.62 -44.16
CA PRO A 15 3.28 -14.74 -44.45
C PRO A 15 3.36 -13.48 -43.59
N VAL A 16 3.29 -12.33 -44.27
CA VAL A 16 3.13 -11.00 -43.67
C VAL A 16 1.81 -11.00 -42.90
N LYS A 17 1.86 -11.06 -41.57
CA LYS A 17 0.69 -10.81 -40.73
C LYS A 17 0.29 -9.34 -40.88
N SER A 18 -0.96 -9.15 -41.25
CA SER A 18 -1.65 -7.86 -41.38
C SER A 18 -1.41 -6.94 -40.17
N PRO A 19 -1.27 -5.61 -40.37
CA PRO A 19 -1.22 -4.68 -39.25
C PRO A 19 -2.60 -4.65 -38.57
N LEU A 20 -2.63 -5.05 -37.30
CA LEU A 20 -3.75 -4.78 -36.40
C LEU A 20 -3.95 -3.26 -36.37
N ARG A 21 -5.11 -2.81 -36.85
CA ARG A 21 -5.57 -1.44 -36.69
C ARG A 21 -5.80 -1.21 -35.19
N TYR A 22 -4.84 -0.59 -34.51
CA TYR A 22 -5.09 -0.03 -33.18
C TYR A 22 -5.92 1.25 -33.35
N SER A 23 -7.08 1.27 -32.71
CA SER A 23 -8.02 2.37 -32.73
C SER A 23 -7.37 3.65 -32.23
N CYS A 24 -7.67 4.76 -32.92
CA CYS A 24 -7.48 6.12 -32.42
C CYS A 24 -7.85 6.23 -30.94
N PHE A 25 -6.99 6.91 -30.17
CA PHE A 25 -7.39 7.55 -28.91
C PHE A 25 -8.65 8.36 -29.18
N ALA A 26 -9.79 7.94 -28.64
CA ALA A 26 -10.94 8.81 -28.53
C ALA A 26 -10.58 9.90 -27.51
N PRO A 27 -10.81 11.20 -27.81
CA PRO A 27 -10.55 12.24 -26.83
C PRO A 27 -11.46 12.01 -25.61
N LEU A 28 -10.85 12.03 -24.42
CA LEU A 28 -11.54 12.07 -23.13
C LEU A 28 -12.29 13.40 -23.00
N SER A 29 -13.43 13.53 -23.69
CA SER A 29 -14.17 14.79 -23.80
C SER A 29 -14.75 15.26 -22.46
N GLY A 30 -14.98 14.36 -21.50
CA GLY A 30 -15.50 14.70 -20.17
C GLY A 30 -14.48 15.29 -19.20
N GLU A 31 -13.21 14.85 -19.24
CA GLU A 31 -12.19 15.35 -18.31
C GLU A 31 -11.67 16.73 -18.69
N GLY A 32 -11.58 17.03 -20.00
CA GLY A 32 -11.21 18.36 -20.49
C GLY A 32 -12.21 19.45 -20.08
N ILE A 33 -13.50 19.10 -20.05
CA ILE A 33 -14.58 20.01 -19.59
C ILE A 33 -14.41 20.31 -18.09
N LYS A 34 -14.17 19.28 -17.27
CA LYS A 34 -13.99 19.44 -15.82
C LYS A 34 -12.76 20.29 -15.45
N MET A 35 -11.64 20.09 -16.14
CA MET A 35 -10.42 20.89 -15.94
C MET A 35 -10.67 22.38 -16.26
N HIS A 36 -11.41 22.65 -17.34
CA HIS A 36 -11.77 24.01 -17.73
C HIS A 36 -12.67 24.68 -16.68
N GLU A 37 -13.70 23.99 -16.21
CA GLU A 37 -14.60 24.47 -15.14
C GLU A 37 -13.84 24.76 -13.82
N GLU A 38 -12.87 23.92 -13.46
CA GLU A 38 -12.04 24.11 -12.26
C GLU A 38 -11.18 25.39 -12.37
N LEU A 39 -10.61 25.66 -13.54
CA LEU A 39 -9.85 26.89 -13.82
C LEU A 39 -10.74 28.14 -13.83
N GLU A 40 -11.89 28.07 -14.47
CA GLU A 40 -12.87 29.18 -14.48
C GLU A 40 -13.35 29.52 -13.06
N ARG A 41 -13.61 28.50 -12.24
CA ARG A 41 -14.01 28.67 -10.84
C ARG A 41 -12.96 29.44 -10.04
N VAL A 42 -11.67 29.08 -10.19
CA VAL A 42 -10.57 29.79 -9.53
C VAL A 42 -10.47 31.22 -10.05
N ALA A 43 -10.52 31.42 -11.37
CA ALA A 43 -10.45 32.75 -11.98
C ALA A 43 -11.59 33.68 -11.50
N GLY A 44 -12.79 33.13 -11.29
CA GLY A 44 -13.97 33.83 -10.80
C GLY A 44 -13.95 34.23 -9.31
N VAL A 45 -12.98 33.78 -8.51
CA VAL A 45 -12.86 34.19 -7.10
C VAL A 45 -12.54 35.69 -7.02
N ALA A 46 -13.43 36.46 -6.41
CA ALA A 46 -13.36 37.93 -6.40
C ALA A 46 -12.20 38.47 -5.55
N VAL A 47 -12.00 37.94 -4.34
CA VAL A 47 -10.98 38.41 -3.39
C VAL A 47 -9.60 37.92 -3.85
N PRO A 48 -8.62 38.80 -4.14
CA PRO A 48 -7.34 38.40 -4.74
C PRO A 48 -6.56 37.36 -3.93
N ILE A 49 -6.51 37.48 -2.61
CA ILE A 49 -5.80 36.54 -1.74
C ILE A 49 -6.49 35.17 -1.73
N GLU A 50 -7.82 35.13 -1.68
CA GLU A 50 -8.56 33.87 -1.74
C GLU A 50 -8.44 33.21 -3.11
N ARG A 51 -8.39 33.99 -4.19
CA ARG A 51 -8.09 33.48 -5.54
C ARG A 51 -6.70 32.87 -5.61
N ALA A 52 -5.69 33.52 -5.04
CA ALA A 52 -4.34 33.00 -4.99
C ALA A 52 -4.27 31.69 -4.19
N LYS A 53 -4.93 31.60 -3.03
CA LYS A 53 -5.02 30.35 -2.23
C LYS A 53 -5.69 29.23 -3.03
N ALA A 54 -6.80 29.52 -3.71
CA ALA A 54 -7.52 28.55 -4.53
C ALA A 54 -6.66 28.06 -5.72
N ALA A 55 -5.92 28.96 -6.37
CA ALA A 55 -4.99 28.60 -7.44
C ALA A 55 -3.84 27.71 -6.93
N ILE A 56 -3.24 28.03 -5.78
CA ILE A 56 -2.20 27.22 -5.16
C ILE A 56 -2.71 25.81 -4.86
N ALA A 57 -3.92 25.69 -4.28
CA ALA A 57 -4.53 24.40 -3.98
C ALA A 57 -4.80 23.57 -5.25
N LEU A 58 -5.35 24.18 -6.31
CA LEU A 58 -5.61 23.48 -7.58
C LEU A 58 -4.31 23.06 -8.28
N MET A 59 -3.28 23.91 -8.26
CA MET A 59 -1.96 23.55 -8.79
C MET A 59 -1.36 22.35 -8.06
N ALA A 60 -1.46 22.30 -6.73
CA ALA A 60 -1.02 21.16 -5.94
C ALA A 60 -1.78 19.87 -6.31
N ASP A 61 -3.10 19.95 -6.53
CA ASP A 61 -3.89 18.81 -6.98
C ASP A 61 -3.42 18.29 -8.35
N TYR A 62 -3.24 19.17 -9.34
CA TYR A 62 -2.74 18.76 -10.66
C TYR A 62 -1.32 18.19 -10.61
N GLN A 63 -0.44 18.73 -9.75
CA GLN A 63 0.89 18.17 -9.55
C GLN A 63 0.82 16.74 -8.99
N ASN A 64 -0.07 16.49 -8.02
CA ASN A 64 -0.30 15.15 -7.48
C ASN A 64 -0.81 14.18 -8.57
N ARG A 65 -1.73 14.62 -9.43
CA ARG A 65 -2.20 13.81 -10.57
C ARG A 65 -1.08 13.51 -11.57
N VAL A 66 -0.20 14.45 -11.86
CA VAL A 66 0.98 14.24 -12.74
C VAL A 66 1.96 13.23 -12.15
N VAL A 67 2.18 13.29 -10.82
CA VAL A 67 3.01 12.31 -10.10
C VAL A 67 2.38 10.92 -10.23
N GLU A 68 1.07 10.80 -10.04
CA GLU A 68 0.37 9.52 -10.15
C GLU A 68 0.37 8.96 -11.58
N LEU A 69 0.10 9.79 -12.58
CA LEU A 69 0.22 9.37 -13.99
C LEU A 69 1.64 8.90 -14.33
N SER A 70 2.66 9.53 -13.74
CA SER A 70 4.05 9.08 -13.90
C SER A 70 4.29 7.71 -13.27
N ARG A 71 3.67 7.42 -12.12
CA ARG A 71 3.69 6.09 -11.48
C ARG A 71 3.00 5.04 -12.36
N VAL A 72 1.78 5.32 -12.84
CA VAL A 72 1.02 4.43 -13.73
C VAL A 72 1.81 4.12 -14.99
N ARG A 73 2.41 5.14 -15.61
CA ARG A 73 3.28 4.96 -16.78
C ARG A 73 4.45 4.05 -16.48
N ARG A 74 5.14 4.27 -15.35
CA ARG A 74 6.27 3.46 -14.94
C ARG A 74 5.84 1.99 -14.74
N GLU A 75 4.76 1.76 -14.00
CA GLU A 75 4.17 0.43 -13.79
C GLU A 75 3.85 -0.27 -15.12
N ALA A 76 3.18 0.41 -16.05
CA ALA A 76 2.83 -0.15 -17.35
C ALA A 76 4.07 -0.54 -18.19
N ILE A 77 5.16 0.24 -18.13
CA ILE A 77 6.41 -0.09 -18.82
C ILE A 77 7.10 -1.30 -18.17
N GLU A 78 7.10 -1.37 -16.84
CA GLU A 78 7.64 -2.50 -16.09
C GLU A 78 6.84 -3.79 -16.38
N GLU A 79 5.51 -3.72 -16.43
CA GLU A 79 4.63 -4.83 -16.79
C GLU A 79 4.85 -5.29 -18.24
N ALA A 80 4.96 -4.36 -19.20
CA ALA A 80 5.28 -4.69 -20.58
C ALA A 80 6.63 -5.42 -20.68
N SER A 81 7.64 -4.94 -19.94
CA SER A 81 8.96 -5.58 -19.89
C SER A 81 8.89 -6.98 -19.27
N ALA A 82 8.13 -7.15 -18.17
CA ALA A 82 7.92 -8.43 -17.51
C ALA A 82 7.14 -9.43 -18.37
N SER A 83 6.31 -8.95 -19.31
CA SER A 83 5.62 -9.77 -20.31
C SER A 83 6.52 -10.24 -21.47
N GLY A 84 7.81 -9.85 -21.45
CA GLY A 84 8.81 -10.27 -22.43
C GLY A 84 9.07 -9.26 -23.55
N MET A 85 8.43 -8.08 -23.54
CA MET A 85 8.70 -7.05 -24.55
C MET A 85 10.09 -6.42 -24.33
N SER A 86 10.85 -6.29 -25.41
CA SER A 86 12.10 -5.52 -25.39
C SER A 86 11.82 -4.02 -25.33
N GLN A 87 12.78 -3.24 -24.81
CA GLN A 87 12.67 -1.77 -24.80
C GLN A 87 12.49 -1.17 -26.21
N THR A 88 13.00 -1.83 -27.26
CA THR A 88 12.84 -1.39 -28.65
C THR A 88 11.40 -1.56 -29.13
N GLU A 89 10.75 -2.68 -28.78
CA GLU A 89 9.34 -2.91 -29.11
C GLU A 89 8.42 -1.94 -28.36
N ILE A 90 8.67 -1.74 -27.06
CA ILE A 90 7.94 -0.75 -26.24
C ILE A 90 8.09 0.66 -26.84
N ALA A 91 9.31 1.05 -27.23
CA ALA A 91 9.59 2.34 -27.85
C ALA A 91 8.79 2.55 -29.15
N ALA A 92 8.77 1.53 -30.00
CA ALA A 92 8.02 1.55 -31.26
C ALA A 92 6.51 1.70 -31.02
N LEU A 93 5.94 1.01 -30.04
CA LEU A 93 4.51 1.09 -29.71
C LEU A 93 4.12 2.42 -29.05
N LEU A 94 4.99 3.00 -28.23
CA LEU A 94 4.76 4.29 -27.57
C LEU A 94 5.07 5.49 -28.47
N GLY A 95 5.69 5.29 -29.65
CA GLY A 95 6.11 6.37 -30.54
C GLY A 95 7.24 7.23 -29.97
N VAL A 96 8.14 6.64 -29.17
CA VAL A 96 9.28 7.34 -28.55
C VAL A 96 10.60 6.61 -28.83
N SER A 97 11.74 7.23 -28.48
CA SER A 97 13.04 6.56 -28.61
C SER A 97 13.25 5.50 -27.52
N ARG A 98 14.11 4.50 -27.79
CA ARG A 98 14.53 3.50 -26.78
C ARG A 98 15.09 4.15 -25.52
N GLY A 99 15.93 5.17 -25.66
CA GLY A 99 16.48 5.92 -24.53
C GLY A 99 15.39 6.61 -23.70
N ARG A 100 14.33 7.11 -24.37
CA ARG A 100 13.17 7.70 -23.69
C ARG A 100 12.39 6.66 -22.89
N VAL A 101 12.23 5.43 -23.37
CA VAL A 101 11.60 4.34 -22.59
C VAL A 101 12.36 4.11 -21.28
N GLY A 102 13.69 4.02 -21.32
CA GLY A 102 14.51 3.87 -20.11
C GLY A 102 14.29 5.01 -19.10
N GLN A 103 14.26 6.26 -19.57
CA GLN A 103 13.95 7.42 -18.72
C GLN A 103 12.55 7.34 -18.11
N LEU A 104 11.55 6.95 -18.91
CA LEU A 104 10.16 6.85 -18.46
C LEU A 104 9.96 5.71 -17.46
N ALA A 105 10.72 4.61 -17.59
CA ALA A 105 10.72 3.48 -16.66
C ALA A 105 11.35 3.84 -15.30
N SER A 106 12.26 4.81 -15.25
CA SER A 106 12.86 5.27 -13.99
C SER A 106 12.22 6.55 -13.44
N ALA A 107 11.36 7.22 -14.21
CA ALA A 107 10.75 8.50 -13.85
C ALA A 107 9.40 8.33 -13.17
N GLY A 108 9.30 8.83 -11.94
CA GLY A 108 8.10 8.73 -11.10
C GLY A 108 8.38 7.95 -9.82
N PRO A 109 7.45 7.99 -8.85
CA PRO A 109 7.56 7.15 -7.67
C PRO A 109 7.44 5.67 -8.05
N ALA A 110 7.88 4.80 -7.14
CA ALA A 110 7.80 3.36 -7.35
C ALA A 110 6.32 2.90 -7.46
N PRO A 111 6.01 1.89 -8.31
CA PRO A 111 4.63 1.43 -8.51
C PRO A 111 3.88 1.10 -7.22
N GLU A 112 4.58 0.49 -6.26
CA GLU A 112 4.06 0.06 -4.97
C GLU A 112 3.62 1.20 -4.06
N ARG A 113 3.93 2.47 -4.40
CA ARG A 113 3.30 3.64 -3.79
C ARG A 113 1.77 3.54 -3.80
N ALA A 114 1.18 2.99 -4.87
CA ALA A 114 -0.27 2.83 -4.99
C ALA A 114 -0.88 1.95 -3.90
N PHE A 115 -0.08 1.13 -3.21
CA PHE A 115 -0.54 0.37 -2.06
C PHE A 115 -1.15 1.26 -0.97
N PHE A 116 -0.64 2.48 -0.76
CA PHE A 116 -1.16 3.38 0.28
C PHE A 116 -2.20 4.39 -0.23
N GLY A 117 -2.22 4.66 -1.53
CA GLY A 117 -3.14 5.60 -2.18
C GLY A 117 -2.42 6.84 -2.70
N LEU A 118 -3.17 7.93 -2.90
CA LEU A 118 -2.68 9.11 -3.61
C LEU A 118 -2.41 10.32 -2.72
N GLY A 119 -3.12 10.46 -1.60
CA GLY A 119 -3.03 11.61 -0.71
C GLY A 119 -2.15 11.39 0.52
N PRO A 120 -2.12 12.39 1.42
CA PRO A 120 -1.39 12.32 2.67
C PRO A 120 -1.93 11.19 3.55
N MET A 121 -1.02 10.46 4.19
CA MET A 121 -1.36 9.33 5.05
C MET A 121 -1.63 9.79 6.47
N THR A 122 -2.66 9.23 7.10
CA THR A 122 -2.87 9.34 8.55
C THR A 122 -2.62 7.98 9.20
N VAL A 123 -1.75 7.94 10.21
CA VAL A 123 -1.52 6.76 11.04
C VAL A 123 -2.26 6.91 12.37
N ALA A 124 -3.31 6.13 12.58
CA ALA A 124 -4.05 6.13 13.84
C ALA A 124 -3.41 5.15 14.83
N LEU A 125 -2.84 5.67 15.92
CA LEU A 125 -2.14 4.91 16.95
C LEU A 125 -3.05 4.68 18.17
N GLY A 126 -3.08 3.47 18.71
CA GLY A 126 -3.89 3.14 19.90
C GLY A 126 -3.41 3.83 21.17
N GLY A 127 -4.17 4.79 21.68
CA GLY A 127 -3.94 5.44 22.97
C GLY A 127 -4.31 4.54 24.15
N LYS A 128 -3.62 4.74 25.28
CA LYS A 128 -3.83 4.04 26.54
C LYS A 128 -3.81 5.04 27.69
N TYR A 129 -4.30 4.66 28.85
CA TYR A 129 -4.04 5.41 30.07
C TYR A 129 -2.66 5.07 30.64
N GLU A 130 -2.03 6.07 31.26
CA GLU A 130 -0.78 5.92 31.99
C GLU A 130 -0.85 4.75 33.00
N ALA A 131 0.13 3.85 32.92
CA ALA A 131 0.16 2.66 33.75
C ALA A 131 0.36 3.02 35.23
N GLY A 132 -0.31 2.27 36.12
CA GLY A 132 -0.17 2.45 37.57
C GLY A 132 -0.96 3.62 38.16
N LYS A 133 -1.76 4.31 37.35
CA LYS A 133 -2.70 5.34 37.82
C LYS A 133 -4.15 4.89 37.72
N SER A 134 -4.90 5.09 38.79
CA SER A 134 -6.34 4.83 38.83
C SER A 134 -7.13 6.02 38.25
N PRO A 135 -8.41 5.85 37.84
CA PRO A 135 -9.20 6.93 37.25
C PRO A 135 -9.32 8.19 38.14
N ASP A 136 -9.33 8.03 39.46
CA ASP A 136 -9.35 9.14 40.43
C ASP A 136 -8.04 9.96 40.46
N GLN A 137 -6.95 9.40 39.93
CA GLN A 137 -5.66 10.08 39.77
C GLN A 137 -5.53 10.81 38.43
N ASN A 138 -6.61 10.86 37.64
CA ASN A 138 -6.70 11.53 36.34
C ASN A 138 -5.51 11.17 35.42
N PRO A 139 -5.39 9.89 35.00
CA PRO A 139 -4.26 9.41 34.22
C PRO A 139 -4.19 10.10 32.86
N SER A 140 -2.98 10.47 32.43
CA SER A 140 -2.76 11.00 31.09
C SER A 140 -3.00 9.94 30.02
N GLU A 141 -3.42 10.39 28.83
CA GLU A 141 -3.41 9.55 27.64
C GLU A 141 -1.99 9.43 27.09
N VAL A 142 -1.56 8.20 26.80
CA VAL A 142 -0.22 7.88 26.35
C VAL A 142 -0.27 6.92 25.16
N VAL A 143 0.75 6.98 24.32
CA VAL A 143 1.00 6.02 23.24
C VAL A 143 2.20 5.17 23.63
N THR A 144 2.19 3.88 23.27
CA THR A 144 3.34 3.03 23.57
C THR A 144 4.57 3.44 22.76
N ARG A 145 5.76 3.15 23.28
CA ARG A 145 7.01 3.42 22.57
C ARG A 145 7.06 2.67 21.23
N GLU A 146 6.54 1.44 21.22
CA GLU A 146 6.44 0.59 20.05
C GLU A 146 5.52 1.19 18.98
N ASP A 147 4.35 1.74 19.36
CA ASP A 147 3.43 2.36 18.41
C ASP A 147 3.99 3.67 17.83
N LEU A 148 4.70 4.47 18.62
CA LEU A 148 5.42 5.65 18.10
C LEU A 148 6.54 5.24 17.14
N LYS A 149 7.29 4.18 17.47
CA LYS A 149 8.31 3.62 16.57
C LYS A 149 7.69 3.13 15.26
N ASN A 150 6.52 2.48 15.30
CA ASN A 150 5.78 2.11 14.09
C ASN A 150 5.49 3.33 13.21
N TYR A 151 5.03 4.43 13.80
CA TYR A 151 4.82 5.66 13.04
C TYR A 151 6.11 6.21 12.43
N GLU A 152 7.21 6.25 13.17
CA GLU A 152 8.50 6.74 12.65
C GLU A 152 8.99 5.94 11.44
N HIS A 153 8.86 4.62 11.50
CA HIS A 153 9.21 3.71 10.39
C HIS A 153 8.25 3.89 9.20
N LEU A 154 6.93 3.89 9.44
CA LEU A 154 5.94 4.15 8.41
C LEU A 154 6.15 5.52 7.75
N ARG A 155 6.47 6.56 8.51
CA ARG A 155 6.77 7.90 8.01
C ARG A 155 7.97 7.89 7.07
N LYS A 156 9.04 7.16 7.41
CA LYS A 156 10.22 6.99 6.53
C LYS A 156 9.85 6.24 5.25
N LEU A 157 9.06 5.18 5.35
CA LEU A 157 8.55 4.43 4.20
C LEU A 157 7.71 5.33 3.29
N PHE A 158 6.75 6.07 3.84
CA PHE A 158 5.91 7.01 3.09
C PHE A 158 6.73 8.10 2.42
N ALA A 159 7.70 8.69 3.12
CA ALA A 159 8.59 9.69 2.53
C ALA A 159 9.37 9.12 1.33
N GLY A 160 9.88 7.89 1.42
CA GLY A 160 10.52 7.18 0.30
C GLY A 160 9.59 6.98 -0.91
N LEU A 161 8.29 6.85 -0.65
CA LEU A 161 7.24 6.74 -1.67
C LEU A 161 6.66 8.11 -2.11
N LYS A 162 7.22 9.22 -1.61
CA LYS A 162 6.74 10.59 -1.85
C LYS A 162 5.28 10.77 -1.39
N LEU A 163 4.99 10.26 -0.21
CA LEU A 163 3.74 10.44 0.51
C LEU A 163 4.02 11.21 1.79
N ASP A 164 3.31 12.31 1.99
CA ASP A 164 3.28 12.99 3.28
C ASP A 164 2.52 12.14 4.29
N SER A 165 2.87 12.29 5.57
CA SER A 165 2.17 11.57 6.63
C SER A 165 2.15 12.34 7.93
N ASP A 166 1.09 12.10 8.69
CA ASP A 166 0.97 12.48 10.09
C ASP A 166 0.35 11.31 10.89
N TYR A 167 0.34 11.42 12.21
CA TYR A 167 -0.36 10.49 13.08
C TYR A 167 -1.44 11.17 13.91
N GLU A 168 -2.41 10.37 14.33
CA GLU A 168 -3.36 10.75 15.36
C GLU A 168 -3.37 9.69 16.46
N VAL A 169 -3.80 10.08 17.65
CA VAL A 169 -3.98 9.16 18.76
C VAL A 169 -5.46 8.80 18.85
N VAL A 170 -5.76 7.51 18.73
CA VAL A 170 -7.08 6.97 19.05
C VAL A 170 -7.23 7.07 20.56
N PRO A 171 -8.24 7.78 21.08
CA PRO A 171 -8.42 7.92 22.53
C PRO A 171 -8.62 6.53 23.17
N PRO A 172 -8.37 6.36 24.48
CA PRO A 172 -8.58 5.09 25.17
C PRO A 172 -10.02 4.54 25.11
N SER A 173 -11.01 5.38 24.76
CA SER A 173 -12.37 4.94 24.43
C SER A 173 -12.46 4.07 23.18
N GLY A 174 -11.42 4.10 22.34
CA GLY A 174 -11.31 3.30 21.13
C GLY A 174 -12.04 3.85 19.91
N ILE A 175 -12.56 5.07 20.01
CA ILE A 175 -13.33 5.70 18.94
C ILE A 175 -12.38 6.18 17.85
N VAL A 176 -12.52 5.64 16.65
CA VAL A 176 -11.75 6.01 15.46
C VAL A 176 -12.67 6.12 14.26
N ASN A 177 -12.46 7.15 13.43
CA ASN A 177 -13.19 7.30 12.18
C ASN A 177 -12.53 6.46 11.08
N LEU A 178 -13.12 5.31 10.79
CA LEU A 178 -12.66 4.40 9.73
C LEU A 178 -13.15 4.82 8.32
N ASN A 179 -14.07 5.77 8.21
CA ASN A 179 -14.69 6.18 6.94
C ASN A 179 -13.92 7.33 6.29
N ARG A 180 -12.62 7.12 6.04
CA ARG A 180 -11.76 8.07 5.32
C ARG A 180 -10.72 7.34 4.48
N GLU A 181 -10.22 8.04 3.47
CA GLU A 181 -9.13 7.54 2.63
C GLU A 181 -7.79 7.69 3.35
N HIS A 182 -6.77 7.00 2.83
CA HIS A 182 -5.36 7.17 3.23
C HIS A 182 -5.09 6.92 4.72
N LEU A 183 -5.79 5.95 5.29
CA LEU A 183 -5.70 5.58 6.70
C LEU A 183 -4.90 4.28 6.89
N VAL A 184 -3.94 4.33 7.80
CA VAL A 184 -3.32 3.16 8.43
C VAL A 184 -3.69 3.16 9.90
N VAL A 185 -4.23 2.06 10.41
CA VAL A 185 -4.56 1.90 11.83
C VAL A 185 -3.56 0.92 12.45
N VAL A 186 -2.83 1.39 13.45
CA VAL A 186 -1.92 0.60 14.27
C VAL A 186 -2.48 0.57 15.69
N CYS A 187 -3.31 -0.43 15.95
CA CYS A 187 -4.07 -0.50 17.19
C CYS A 187 -4.48 -1.94 17.46
N GLY A 188 -4.15 -2.48 18.64
CA GLY A 188 -4.62 -3.80 19.03
C GLY A 188 -6.16 -3.87 19.09
N PRO A 189 -6.77 -5.02 18.76
CA PRO A 189 -8.23 -5.17 18.67
C PRO A 189 -8.95 -4.86 20.00
N ARG A 190 -8.26 -5.00 21.13
CA ARG A 190 -8.79 -4.68 22.47
C ARG A 190 -9.11 -3.20 22.67
N LEU A 191 -8.38 -2.32 21.99
CA LEU A 191 -8.43 -0.89 22.25
C LEU A 191 -9.56 -0.21 21.50
N SER A 192 -10.21 -0.88 20.55
CA SER A 192 -11.25 -0.28 19.73
C SER A 192 -12.37 -1.29 19.39
N PRO A 193 -13.57 -1.12 19.97
CA PRO A 193 -14.71 -1.99 19.66
C PRO A 193 -15.08 -2.02 18.18
N ILE A 194 -14.94 -0.89 17.49
CA ILE A 194 -15.25 -0.79 16.06
C ILE A 194 -14.24 -1.56 15.21
N ILE A 195 -12.95 -1.55 15.60
CA ILE A 195 -11.93 -2.39 14.96
C ILE A 195 -12.20 -3.88 15.22
N ALA A 196 -12.52 -4.25 16.46
CA ALA A 196 -12.87 -5.63 16.78
C ALA A 196 -14.03 -6.14 15.92
N GLN A 197 -15.06 -5.31 15.70
CA GLN A 197 -16.18 -5.64 14.82
C GLN A 197 -15.75 -5.83 13.36
N VAL A 198 -14.87 -4.97 12.83
CA VAL A 198 -14.37 -5.13 11.44
C VAL A 198 -13.55 -6.41 11.30
N LEU A 199 -12.76 -6.77 12.31
CA LEU A 199 -11.93 -7.98 12.30
C LEU A 199 -12.74 -9.28 12.36
N GLU A 200 -13.94 -9.27 12.96
CA GLU A 200 -14.83 -10.44 12.90
C GLU A 200 -15.31 -10.74 11.47
N GLY A 201 -15.19 -9.76 10.54
CA GLY A 201 -15.45 -9.95 9.12
C GLY A 201 -14.32 -10.61 8.33
N ASP A 202 -13.19 -10.97 8.95
CA ASP A 202 -12.18 -11.80 8.31
C ASP A 202 -12.54 -13.30 8.44
N ASP A 203 -12.83 -13.93 7.31
CA ASP A 203 -13.21 -15.33 7.21
C ASP A 203 -12.02 -16.31 7.27
N ASN A 204 -10.79 -15.82 7.22
CA ASN A 204 -9.58 -16.64 7.13
C ASN A 204 -8.70 -16.54 8.39
N LEU A 205 -8.60 -15.36 9.00
CA LEU A 205 -7.69 -15.09 10.12
C LEU A 205 -8.42 -14.45 11.29
N ARG A 206 -8.15 -14.91 12.52
CA ARG A 206 -8.87 -14.40 13.69
C ARG A 206 -8.01 -14.28 14.94
N PHE A 207 -8.19 -13.18 15.67
CA PHE A 207 -7.68 -13.06 17.04
C PHE A 207 -8.53 -13.89 18.00
N ARG A 208 -7.87 -14.74 18.80
CA ARG A 208 -8.51 -15.54 19.85
C ARG A 208 -7.74 -15.40 21.15
N LYS A 209 -8.44 -15.53 22.27
CA LYS A 209 -7.84 -15.45 23.60
C LYS A 209 -8.27 -16.65 24.43
N ASP A 210 -7.29 -17.39 24.91
CA ASP A 210 -7.44 -18.40 25.95
C ASP A 210 -6.62 -17.98 27.18
N ARG A 211 -5.46 -18.62 27.43
CA ARG A 211 -4.43 -18.13 28.34
C ARG A 211 -3.77 -16.85 27.84
N ALA A 212 -3.61 -16.71 26.52
CA ALA A 212 -2.88 -15.61 25.91
C ALA A 212 -3.47 -15.19 24.56
N TRP A 213 -3.03 -14.00 24.12
CA TRP A 213 -3.08 -13.56 22.73
C TRP A 213 -2.58 -14.63 21.75
N HIS A 214 -3.42 -15.10 20.81
CA HIS A 214 -2.97 -15.77 19.60
C HIS A 214 -3.85 -15.45 18.40
N LEU A 215 -3.32 -15.79 17.23
CA LEU A 215 -4.01 -15.70 15.94
C LEU A 215 -4.30 -17.10 15.43
N VAL A 216 -5.46 -17.31 14.84
CA VAL A 216 -5.86 -18.60 14.26
C VAL A 216 -6.07 -18.42 12.77
N ASP A 217 -5.45 -19.30 11.99
CA ASP A 217 -5.79 -19.49 10.59
C ASP A 217 -6.97 -20.46 10.50
N LEU A 218 -8.15 -19.93 10.18
CA LEU A 218 -9.40 -20.67 10.09
C LEU A 218 -9.44 -21.63 8.89
N ARG A 219 -8.56 -21.45 7.91
CA ARG A 219 -8.48 -22.33 6.72
C ARG A 219 -7.70 -23.61 7.00
N THR A 220 -6.70 -23.51 7.87
CA THR A 220 -5.80 -24.62 8.23
C THR A 220 -5.97 -25.11 9.66
N GLU A 221 -6.78 -24.40 10.46
CA GLU A 221 -6.94 -24.59 11.91
C GLU A 221 -5.62 -24.43 12.69
N THR A 222 -4.64 -23.73 12.12
CA THR A 222 -3.34 -23.51 12.76
C THR A 222 -3.40 -22.35 13.74
N GLU A 223 -2.93 -22.58 14.97
CA GLU A 223 -2.74 -21.53 15.97
C GLU A 223 -1.33 -20.93 15.87
N HIS A 224 -1.25 -19.61 15.76
CA HIS A 224 -0.02 -18.84 15.77
C HIS A 224 0.07 -18.05 17.09
N ARG A 225 0.97 -18.51 17.97
CA ARG A 225 1.19 -17.93 19.30
C ARG A 225 2.47 -17.10 19.32
N SER A 226 2.56 -16.18 20.27
CA SER A 226 3.76 -15.37 20.46
C SER A 226 4.90 -16.23 21.02
N PRO A 227 6.09 -16.28 20.38
CA PRO A 227 7.27 -16.91 20.97
C PRO A 227 7.66 -16.34 22.34
N LEU A 228 7.28 -15.08 22.62
CA LEU A 228 7.44 -14.45 23.93
C LEU A 228 6.60 -15.15 25.01
N ASP A 229 5.35 -15.49 24.71
CA ASP A 229 4.43 -16.13 25.66
C ASP A 229 4.73 -17.63 25.86
N GLU A 230 5.22 -18.31 24.82
CA GLU A 230 5.48 -19.76 24.87
C GLU A 230 6.82 -20.10 25.55
N GLY A 231 7.88 -19.39 25.16
CA GLY A 231 9.25 -19.74 25.55
C GLY A 231 10.07 -18.58 26.08
N GLY A 232 9.48 -17.38 26.24
CA GLY A 232 10.22 -16.17 26.62
C GLY A 232 11.20 -15.67 25.56
N THR A 233 11.13 -16.20 24.33
CA THR A 233 12.05 -15.82 23.25
C THR A 233 11.60 -14.52 22.58
N ALA A 234 12.57 -13.72 22.14
CA ALA A 234 12.33 -12.42 21.52
C ALA A 234 11.75 -12.54 20.09
N GLY A 235 10.46 -12.85 20.02
CA GLY A 235 9.69 -12.89 18.78
C GLY A 235 8.21 -12.70 19.03
N ASP A 236 7.48 -12.31 17.99
CA ASP A 236 6.03 -12.11 18.05
C ASP A 236 5.37 -12.34 16.68
N VAL A 237 4.04 -12.36 16.66
CA VAL A 237 3.24 -12.47 15.43
C VAL A 237 2.36 -11.25 15.27
N GLY A 238 2.35 -10.69 14.06
CA GLY A 238 1.50 -9.60 13.64
C GLY A 238 0.55 -9.97 12.52
N TYR A 239 -0.58 -9.28 12.51
CA TYR A 239 -1.63 -9.32 11.53
C TYR A 239 -1.54 -8.09 10.64
N LEU A 240 -1.50 -8.32 9.32
CA LEU A 240 -1.52 -7.28 8.30
C LEU A 240 -2.73 -7.49 7.41
N ALA A 241 -3.56 -6.46 7.25
CA ALA A 241 -4.68 -6.53 6.33
C ALA A 241 -5.01 -5.19 5.68
N ARG A 242 -5.67 -5.27 4.53
CA ARG A 242 -6.44 -4.18 3.95
C ARG A 242 -7.92 -4.46 4.15
N LEU A 243 -8.54 -3.72 5.07
CA LEU A 243 -9.90 -3.93 5.54
C LEU A 243 -10.86 -2.93 4.87
N PRO A 244 -12.15 -3.29 4.69
CA PRO A 244 -13.13 -2.39 4.11
C PRO A 244 -13.45 -1.22 5.06
N ARG A 245 -13.72 -0.05 4.50
CA ARG A 245 -14.39 1.03 5.23
C ARG A 245 -15.83 0.61 5.54
N LEU A 246 -16.34 1.06 6.68
CA LEU A 246 -17.70 0.73 7.11
C LEU A 246 -18.78 1.36 6.24
N ASP A 247 -18.47 2.47 5.58
CA ASP A 247 -19.34 3.10 4.59
C ASP A 247 -19.30 2.44 3.20
N GLY A 248 -18.49 1.39 3.01
CA GLY A 248 -18.32 0.69 1.74
C GLY A 248 -17.57 1.49 0.66
N LYS A 249 -17.05 2.69 0.97
CA LYS A 249 -16.42 3.60 -0.02
C LYS A 249 -14.90 3.44 -0.09
N GLY A 250 -14.41 2.21 0.03
CA GLY A 250 -12.99 1.88 -0.10
C GLY A 250 -12.45 1.09 1.10
N THR A 251 -11.17 1.30 1.40
CA THR A 251 -10.41 0.47 2.36
C THR A 251 -9.47 1.29 3.23
N PHE A 252 -9.05 0.72 4.35
CA PHE A 252 -7.92 1.18 5.15
C PHE A 252 -6.94 0.03 5.41
N LEU A 253 -5.69 0.35 5.74
CA LEU A 253 -4.69 -0.62 6.16
C LEU A 253 -4.75 -0.81 7.67
N TYR A 254 -4.71 -2.05 8.12
CA TYR A 254 -4.75 -2.40 9.53
C TYR A 254 -3.53 -3.24 9.90
N ILE A 255 -2.90 -2.85 11.01
CA ILE A 255 -1.72 -3.47 11.57
C ILE A 255 -1.97 -3.70 13.06
N ALA A 256 -1.78 -4.93 13.51
CA ALA A 256 -1.80 -5.26 14.93
C ALA A 256 -0.87 -6.43 15.22
N GLY A 257 -0.24 -6.43 16.40
CA GLY A 257 0.47 -7.59 16.91
C GLY A 257 -0.33 -8.33 17.97
N ILE A 258 0.08 -9.56 18.27
CA ILE A 258 -0.33 -10.23 19.52
C ILE A 258 0.11 -9.35 20.72
N HIS A 259 1.35 -8.84 20.67
CA HIS A 259 1.86 -7.76 21.49
C HIS A 259 2.16 -6.52 20.63
N SER A 260 2.50 -5.39 21.26
CA SER A 260 2.87 -4.19 20.52
C SER A 260 4.04 -4.42 19.56
N ILE A 261 5.01 -5.28 19.90
CA ILE A 261 6.17 -5.58 19.05
C ILE A 261 5.82 -6.36 17.76
N GLY A 262 4.73 -7.13 17.76
CA GLY A 262 4.24 -7.81 16.55
C GLY A 262 3.80 -6.83 15.45
N ALA A 263 3.27 -5.66 15.82
CA ALA A 263 2.97 -4.58 14.88
C ALA A 263 4.26 -4.03 14.23
N ASN A 264 5.34 -3.91 15.01
CA ASN A 264 6.66 -3.53 14.49
C ASN A 264 7.18 -4.57 13.49
N GLY A 265 6.92 -5.85 13.73
CA GLY A 265 7.22 -6.93 12.78
C GLY A 265 6.54 -6.74 11.42
N VAL A 266 5.27 -6.31 11.43
CA VAL A 266 4.51 -5.99 10.22
C VAL A 266 5.08 -4.76 9.50
N VAL A 267 5.40 -3.70 10.23
CA VAL A 267 6.00 -2.48 9.63
C VAL A 267 7.36 -2.81 9.01
N HIS A 268 8.21 -3.54 9.71
CA HIS A 268 9.48 -4.04 9.18
C HIS A 268 9.27 -4.89 7.92
N TYR A 269 8.23 -5.73 7.88
CA TYR A 269 7.89 -6.49 6.68
C TYR A 269 7.50 -5.59 5.51
N LEU A 270 6.69 -4.55 5.74
CA LEU A 270 6.32 -3.59 4.70
C LEU A 270 7.56 -2.86 4.16
N GLU A 271 8.48 -2.42 5.01
CA GLU A 271 9.71 -1.74 4.57
C GLU A 271 10.56 -2.58 3.60
N ASN A 272 10.55 -3.91 3.77
CA ASN A 272 11.41 -4.81 3.01
C ASN A 272 10.70 -5.57 1.87
N HIS A 273 9.37 -5.74 1.93
CA HIS A 273 8.59 -6.60 1.02
C HIS A 273 7.41 -5.89 0.34
N LEU A 274 7.27 -4.56 0.46
CA LEU A 274 6.14 -3.83 -0.13
C LEU A 274 5.97 -4.08 -1.64
N GLY A 275 7.06 -4.10 -2.40
CA GLY A 275 7.00 -4.33 -3.85
C GLY A 275 6.50 -5.72 -4.22
N GLU A 276 6.85 -6.75 -3.43
CA GLU A 276 6.34 -8.12 -3.62
C GLU A 276 4.86 -8.20 -3.23
N LEU A 277 4.50 -7.65 -2.08
CA LEU A 277 3.14 -7.60 -1.61
C LEU A 277 2.23 -6.87 -2.60
N TYR A 278 2.65 -5.71 -3.11
CA TYR A 278 1.90 -4.96 -4.12
C TYR A 278 1.76 -5.73 -5.44
N ARG A 279 2.78 -6.52 -5.84
CA ARG A 279 2.64 -7.42 -7.00
C ARG A 279 1.56 -8.47 -6.78
N ASP A 280 1.43 -8.98 -5.56
CA ASP A 280 0.45 -10.02 -5.22
C ASP A 280 -0.96 -9.46 -5.02
N VAL A 281 -1.15 -8.28 -4.40
CA VAL A 281 -2.49 -7.79 -4.03
C VAL A 281 -2.91 -6.50 -4.73
N ARG A 282 -1.99 -5.75 -5.33
CA ARG A 282 -2.21 -4.36 -5.76
C ARG A 282 -2.87 -3.56 -4.63
N THR A 283 -4.09 -3.10 -4.86
CA THR A 283 -4.92 -2.35 -3.90
C THR A 283 -6.11 -3.15 -3.38
N LYS A 284 -6.19 -4.45 -3.71
CA LYS A 284 -7.29 -5.34 -3.29
C LYS A 284 -7.23 -5.64 -1.80
N ARG A 285 -8.38 -5.97 -1.23
CA ARG A 285 -8.49 -6.41 0.16
C ARG A 285 -7.77 -7.73 0.35
N PHE A 286 -7.02 -7.84 1.44
CA PHE A 286 -6.30 -9.05 1.82
C PHE A 286 -6.04 -9.09 3.32
N SER A 287 -5.69 -10.26 3.84
CA SER A 287 -5.06 -10.42 5.15
C SER A 287 -3.96 -11.49 5.13
N THR A 288 -2.98 -11.34 6.02
CA THR A 288 -1.88 -12.29 6.21
C THR A 288 -1.25 -12.11 7.59
N LEU A 289 -0.53 -13.13 8.06
CA LEU A 289 0.26 -13.07 9.29
C LEU A 289 1.75 -12.94 9.00
N ILE A 290 2.42 -12.17 9.85
CA ILE A 290 3.85 -11.88 9.82
C ILE A 290 4.46 -12.30 11.15
N SER A 291 5.43 -13.22 11.15
CA SER A 291 6.27 -13.47 12.31
C SER A 291 7.44 -12.49 12.32
N CYS A 292 7.90 -12.10 13.49
CA CYS A 292 9.14 -11.35 13.64
C CYS A 292 10.04 -11.88 14.75
N ARG A 293 11.34 -11.56 14.65
CA ARG A 293 12.33 -11.67 15.71
C ARG A 293 12.88 -10.29 16.01
N TYR A 294 13.18 -10.01 17.27
CA TYR A 294 13.65 -8.70 17.70
C TYR A 294 14.78 -8.81 18.72
N ASP A 295 15.54 -7.73 18.86
CA ASP A 295 16.53 -7.58 19.92
C ASP A 295 15.80 -7.28 21.26
N PRO A 296 15.95 -8.11 22.30
CA PRO A 296 15.22 -7.94 23.56
C PRO A 296 15.62 -6.68 24.35
N GLU A 297 16.80 -6.09 24.09
CA GLU A 297 17.27 -4.89 24.76
C GLU A 297 16.77 -3.63 24.05
N THR A 298 16.91 -3.57 22.73
CA THR A 298 16.55 -2.37 21.94
C THR A 298 15.12 -2.38 21.40
N LEU A 299 14.50 -3.56 21.34
CA LEU A 299 13.23 -3.82 20.65
C LEU A 299 13.28 -3.47 19.15
N ASP A 300 14.45 -3.52 18.53
CA ASP A 300 14.61 -3.45 17.09
C ASP A 300 14.22 -4.77 16.46
N VAL A 301 13.37 -4.74 15.43
CA VAL A 301 13.03 -5.93 14.65
C VAL A 301 14.24 -6.27 13.78
N LEU A 302 14.74 -7.50 13.94
CA LEU A 302 15.91 -8.02 13.22
C LEU A 302 15.49 -8.76 11.95
N GLU A 303 14.31 -9.38 11.98
CA GLU A 303 13.78 -10.16 10.88
C GLU A 303 12.26 -10.17 10.94
N SER A 304 11.62 -10.16 9.77
CA SER A 304 10.20 -10.47 9.65
C SER A 304 9.94 -11.37 8.44
N THR A 305 8.95 -12.24 8.55
CA THR A 305 8.58 -13.18 7.49
C THR A 305 7.09 -13.44 7.51
N ARG A 306 6.50 -13.53 6.32
CA ARG A 306 5.10 -13.92 6.14
C ARG A 306 4.94 -15.42 6.44
N ILE A 307 4.03 -15.78 7.36
CA ILE A 307 3.84 -17.16 7.83
C ILE A 307 2.51 -17.80 7.40
N THR A 308 1.63 -17.04 6.76
CA THR A 308 0.41 -17.56 6.11
C THR A 308 0.42 -17.19 4.62
N PRO A 309 -0.39 -17.85 3.78
CA PRO A 309 -0.73 -17.32 2.48
C PRO A 309 -1.33 -15.91 2.57
N ILE A 310 -1.33 -15.20 1.44
CA ILE A 310 -2.16 -14.00 1.29
C ILE A 310 -3.59 -14.44 1.04
N TYR A 311 -4.46 -14.21 2.02
CA TYR A 311 -5.89 -14.43 1.87
C TYR A 311 -6.52 -13.19 1.25
N ARG A 312 -6.93 -13.28 -0.02
CA ARG A 312 -7.66 -12.20 -0.69
C ARG A 312 -9.12 -12.24 -0.24
N HIS A 313 -9.66 -11.08 0.13
CA HIS A 313 -11.08 -10.96 0.46
C HIS A 313 -11.88 -10.61 -0.79
N GLU A 314 -13.01 -11.28 -1.01
CA GLU A 314 -13.88 -10.95 -2.14
C GLU A 314 -14.62 -9.63 -1.88
N GLY A 315 -14.38 -8.63 -2.73
CA GLY A 315 -15.12 -7.36 -2.81
C GLY A 315 -14.53 -6.44 -3.86
#